data_AF-A0A8E6LC05-F1
#
_entry.id   AF-A0A8E6LC05-F1
#
_cell.length_a   1.000
_cell.length_b   1.000
_cell.length_c   1.000
_cell.angle_alpha   90.00
_cell.angle_beta   90.00
_cell.angle_gamma   90.00
#
_symmetry.space_group_name_H-M   'P 1'
#
loop_
_entity.id
_entity.type
_entity.pdbx_description
1 polymer ?
#
loop_
_entity_poly.entity_id
_entity_poly.type
_entity_poly.pdbx_seq_one_letter_code
_entity_poly.pdbx_strand_id
1 'polypeptide(L)'
;MTASTIRLRRWLAGLALLLALPATSAVAQDFELPPVDEVFVLSAQATAPDRIEVRWRIADGYYLYRHRTSVKADAAFTGATMALPKGKAYRDEFFGDVETYRKELLGTSPARPRPARARPP
;
A
#
# COMPACT_ATOMS: atom_id res chain seq x y z
N MET A 1 -11.92 -74.49 17.90
CA MET A 1 -11.15 -73.96 16.74
C MET A 1 -12.04 -73.03 15.90
N THR A 2 -12.25 -71.75 16.25
CA THR A 2 -13.02 -70.79 15.41
C THR A 2 -12.72 -69.30 15.73
N ALA A 3 -11.53 -68.96 16.25
CA ALA A 3 -11.24 -67.59 16.74
C ALA A 3 -10.53 -66.66 15.71
N SER A 4 -10.35 -67.08 14.45
CA SER A 4 -9.34 -66.48 13.56
C SER A 4 -9.85 -65.81 12.28
N THR A 5 -11.16 -65.58 12.11
CA THR A 5 -11.70 -64.97 10.87
C THR A 5 -12.37 -63.62 11.07
N ILE A 6 -12.70 -63.22 12.30
CA ILE A 6 -13.43 -61.96 12.56
C ILE A 6 -12.50 -60.74 12.62
N ARG A 7 -11.23 -60.92 13.02
CA ARG A 7 -10.28 -59.79 13.11
C ARG A 7 -9.86 -59.24 11.74
N LEU A 8 -9.81 -60.07 10.70
CA LEU A 8 -9.32 -59.64 9.39
C LEU A 8 -10.34 -58.78 8.62
N ARG A 9 -11.64 -58.97 8.85
CA ARG A 9 -12.70 -58.22 8.17
C ARG A 9 -12.94 -56.81 8.76
N ARG A 10 -12.42 -56.53 9.96
CA ARG A 10 -12.50 -55.21 10.62
C ARG A 10 -11.34 -54.29 10.23
N TRP A 11 -10.21 -54.83 9.79
CA TRP A 11 -9.07 -54.05 9.30
C TRP A 11 -9.27 -53.52 7.87
N LEU A 12 -10.01 -54.23 7.01
CA LEU A 12 -10.34 -53.75 5.66
C LEU A 12 -11.43 -52.65 5.66
N ALA A 13 -12.35 -52.67 6.62
CA ALA A 13 -13.40 -51.65 6.74
C ALA A 13 -12.86 -50.30 7.27
N GLY A 14 -11.80 -50.32 8.09
CA GLY A 14 -11.14 -49.09 8.57
C GLY A 14 -10.31 -48.38 7.48
N LEU A 15 -9.70 -49.15 6.58
CA LEU A 15 -8.88 -48.59 5.48
C LEU A 15 -9.75 -48.00 4.35
N ALA A 16 -10.94 -48.53 4.11
CA ALA A 16 -11.88 -47.99 3.13
C ALA A 16 -12.51 -46.65 3.58
N LEU A 17 -12.56 -46.36 4.89
CA LEU A 17 -13.14 -45.11 5.40
C LEU A 17 -12.17 -43.92 5.34
N LEU A 18 -10.85 -44.16 5.27
CA LEU A 18 -9.85 -43.10 5.09
C LEU A 18 -9.75 -42.57 3.64
N LEU A 19 -10.33 -43.29 2.68
CA LEU A 19 -10.33 -42.92 1.25
C LEU A 19 -11.53 -42.06 0.84
N ALA A 20 -12.45 -41.77 1.76
CA ALA A 20 -13.65 -40.95 1.51
C ALA A 20 -13.54 -39.52 2.07
N LEU A 21 -12.31 -39.02 2.30
CA LEU A 21 -12.11 -37.61 2.62
C LEU A 21 -12.36 -36.78 1.36
N PRO A 22 -13.37 -35.89 1.33
CA PRO A 22 -13.57 -35.01 0.19
C PRO A 22 -12.33 -34.12 0.07
N ALA A 23 -11.65 -34.18 -1.07
CA ALA A 23 -10.60 -33.24 -1.41
C ALA A 23 -11.25 -31.86 -1.59
N THR A 24 -11.29 -31.06 -0.52
CA THR A 24 -11.67 -29.65 -0.62
C THR A 24 -10.58 -28.95 -1.40
N SER A 25 -10.80 -28.73 -2.70
CA SER A 25 -9.96 -27.86 -3.50
C SER A 25 -9.94 -26.48 -2.86
N ALA A 26 -8.77 -25.99 -2.48
CA ALA A 26 -8.59 -24.60 -2.10
C ALA A 26 -8.87 -23.74 -3.34
N VAL A 27 -10.01 -23.05 -3.34
CA VAL A 27 -10.26 -22.01 -4.33
C VAL A 27 -9.29 -20.88 -4.02
N ALA A 28 -8.37 -20.59 -4.95
CA ALA A 28 -7.57 -19.38 -4.88
C ALA A 28 -8.55 -18.20 -4.91
N GLN A 29 -8.65 -17.46 -3.81
CA GLN A 29 -9.41 -16.21 -3.80
C GLN A 29 -8.56 -15.19 -4.55
N ASP A 30 -9.03 -14.75 -5.72
CA ASP A 30 -8.45 -13.60 -6.40
C ASP A 30 -8.65 -12.39 -5.47
N PHE A 31 -7.56 -11.98 -4.82
CA PHE A 31 -7.54 -10.81 -3.96
C PHE A 31 -7.47 -9.58 -4.85
N GLU A 32 -8.63 -8.99 -5.16
CA GLU A 32 -8.70 -7.74 -5.91
C GLU A 32 -8.09 -6.62 -5.06
N LEU A 33 -7.03 -5.98 -5.57
CA LEU A 33 -6.40 -4.86 -4.88
C LEU A 33 -7.30 -3.63 -5.00
N PRO A 34 -7.53 -2.88 -3.90
CA PRO A 34 -8.31 -1.66 -3.95
C PRO A 34 -7.65 -0.63 -4.88
N PRO A 35 -8.44 0.24 -5.53
CA PRO A 35 -7.91 1.34 -6.33
C PRO A 35 -6.92 2.21 -5.56
N VAL A 36 -5.91 2.73 -6.26
CA VAL A 36 -4.84 3.54 -5.65
C VAL A 36 -5.36 4.78 -4.90
N ASP A 37 -6.41 5.41 -5.43
CA ASP A 37 -7.00 6.63 -4.85
C ASP A 37 -7.82 6.34 -3.59
N GLU A 38 -8.22 5.09 -3.35
CA GLU A 38 -8.83 4.65 -2.08
C GLU A 38 -7.77 4.40 -1.00
N VAL A 39 -6.59 3.91 -1.42
CA VAL A 39 -5.47 3.60 -0.53
C VAL A 39 -4.70 4.86 -0.14
N PHE A 40 -4.50 5.78 -1.08
CA PHE A 40 -3.66 6.97 -0.92
C PHE A 40 -4.47 8.24 -1.23
N VAL A 41 -5.40 8.58 -0.34
CA VAL A 41 -6.29 9.72 -0.54
C VAL A 41 -5.51 11.04 -0.40
N LEU A 42 -5.25 11.70 -1.53
CA LEU A 42 -4.57 13.00 -1.62
C LEU A 42 -5.54 14.16 -1.40
N SER A 43 -5.09 15.15 -0.62
CA SER A 43 -5.74 16.46 -0.47
C SER A 43 -4.69 17.57 -0.41
N ALA A 44 -5.03 18.76 -0.86
CA ALA A 44 -4.17 19.93 -0.80
C ALA A 44 -4.97 21.17 -0.39
N GLN A 45 -4.39 22.01 0.47
CA GLN A 45 -5.03 23.21 0.98
C GLN A 45 -4.02 24.36 1.08
N ALA A 46 -4.40 25.54 0.60
CA ALA A 46 -3.64 26.75 0.87
C ALA A 46 -3.87 27.19 2.32
N THR A 47 -2.84 27.09 3.16
CA THR A 47 -2.91 27.48 4.58
C THR A 47 -2.37 28.88 4.84
N ALA A 48 -1.65 29.45 3.86
CA ALA A 48 -1.21 30.84 3.84
C ALA A 48 -1.05 31.31 2.38
N PRO A 49 -0.91 32.63 2.11
CA PRO A 49 -0.74 33.16 0.75
C PRO A 49 0.43 32.56 -0.04
N ASP A 50 1.46 32.09 0.66
CA ASP A 50 2.68 31.52 0.08
C ASP A 50 2.88 30.03 0.46
N ARG A 51 1.86 29.36 1.00
CA ARG A 51 1.98 27.99 1.55
C ARG A 51 0.80 27.11 1.20
N ILE A 52 1.11 25.94 0.64
CA ILE A 52 0.18 24.83 0.43
C ILE A 52 0.60 23.67 1.33
N GLU A 53 -0.35 23.14 2.09
CA GLU A 53 -0.24 21.84 2.73
C GLU A 53 -0.77 20.76 1.80
N VAL A 54 -0.03 19.67 1.71
CA VAL A 54 -0.37 18.49 0.91
C VAL A 54 -0.41 17.30 1.85
N ARG A 55 -1.57 16.65 1.92
CA ARG A 55 -1.85 15.56 2.85
C ARG A 55 -2.28 14.31 2.10
N TRP A 56 -1.66 13.18 2.42
CA TRP A 56 -2.18 11.86 2.09
C TRP A 56 -2.71 11.17 3.34
N ARG A 57 -3.93 10.66 3.28
CA ARG A 57 -4.39 9.59 4.19
C ARG A 57 -4.08 8.25 3.55
N ILE A 58 -3.44 7.37 4.31
CA ILE A 58 -2.89 6.11 3.83
C ILE A 58 -3.63 4.96 4.53
N ALA A 59 -4.28 4.10 3.74
CA ALA A 59 -4.98 2.94 4.27
C ALA A 59 -4.04 1.95 4.98
N ASP A 60 -4.63 1.10 5.82
CA ASP A 60 -3.90 0.15 6.64
C ASP A 60 -3.22 -0.92 5.78
N GLY A 61 -1.99 -1.28 6.15
CA GLY A 61 -1.15 -2.19 5.37
C GLY A 61 -0.27 -1.50 4.34
N TYR A 62 -0.62 -0.28 3.89
CA TYR A 62 0.09 0.43 2.83
C TYR A 62 1.08 1.48 3.36
N TYR A 63 1.98 1.94 2.48
CA TYR A 63 2.98 2.96 2.80
C TYR A 63 3.45 3.73 1.57
N LEU A 64 3.92 4.96 1.78
CA LEU A 64 4.56 5.80 0.77
C LEU A 64 6.07 5.88 1.03
N TYR A 65 6.88 5.80 -0.03
CA TYR A 65 8.32 6.03 0.04
C TYR A 65 8.65 7.51 0.04
N ARG A 66 9.37 7.99 1.05
CA ARG A 66 9.78 9.39 1.15
C ARG A 66 10.56 9.86 -0.08
N HIS A 67 11.48 9.05 -0.58
CA HIS A 67 12.33 9.39 -1.72
C HIS A 67 11.60 9.39 -3.08
N ARG A 68 10.35 8.87 -3.13
CA ARG A 68 9.49 8.91 -4.33
C ARG A 68 8.39 9.97 -4.24
N THR A 69 8.23 10.63 -3.11
CA THR A 69 7.22 11.68 -2.95
C THR A 69 7.80 13.03 -3.36
N SER A 70 7.11 13.71 -4.29
CA SER A 70 7.48 15.05 -4.73
C SER A 70 6.25 15.81 -5.23
N VAL A 71 6.39 17.12 -5.38
CA VAL A 71 5.38 17.97 -6.02
C VAL A 71 5.98 18.63 -7.25
N LYS A 72 5.12 18.95 -8.21
CA LYS A 72 5.46 19.80 -9.35
C LYS A 72 4.43 20.91 -9.43
N ALA A 73 4.90 22.10 -9.79
CA ALA A 73 4.04 23.24 -10.08
C ALA A 73 3.80 23.34 -11.58
N ASP A 74 2.61 23.82 -11.94
CA ASP A 74 2.32 24.28 -13.30
C ASP A 74 3.09 25.56 -13.64
N ALA A 75 3.11 25.92 -14.92
CA ALA A 75 3.88 27.06 -15.44
C ALA A 75 3.59 28.42 -14.78
N ALA A 76 2.42 28.55 -14.15
CA ALA A 76 1.99 29.74 -13.40
C ALA A 76 2.71 29.91 -12.05
N PHE A 77 3.38 28.89 -11.53
CA PHE A 77 4.06 28.91 -10.23
C PHE A 77 5.54 28.55 -10.38
N THR A 78 6.38 28.99 -9.43
CA THR A 78 7.82 28.69 -9.43
C THR A 78 8.30 28.21 -8.08
N GLY A 79 9.36 27.39 -8.08
CA GLY A 79 10.04 26.94 -6.87
C GLY A 79 9.23 25.95 -6.02
N ALA A 80 8.27 25.23 -6.62
CA ALA A 80 7.55 24.17 -5.93
C ALA A 80 8.54 23.07 -5.51
N THR A 81 8.79 23.03 -4.21
CA THR A 81 9.53 21.96 -3.54
C THR A 81 8.65 21.40 -2.44
N MET A 82 8.79 20.12 -2.15
CA MET A 82 8.05 19.49 -1.07
C MET A 82 8.94 19.36 0.16
N ALA A 83 8.64 20.11 1.21
CA ALA A 83 9.22 19.86 2.51
C ALA A 83 8.48 18.67 3.15
N LEU A 84 9.18 17.54 3.19
CA LEU A 84 8.69 16.28 3.74
C LEU A 84 9.23 16.06 5.16
N PRO A 85 8.39 15.64 6.14
CA PRO A 85 8.84 15.35 7.49
C PRO A 85 9.78 14.13 7.51
N LYS A 86 10.43 13.87 8.65
CA LYS A 86 11.21 12.63 8.81
C LYS A 86 10.29 11.42 8.69
N GLY A 87 10.69 10.42 7.90
CA GLY A 87 9.94 9.17 7.75
C GLY A 87 10.32 8.13 8.80
N LYS A 88 9.71 6.95 8.71
CA LYS A 88 10.13 5.78 9.48
C LYS A 88 11.11 4.96 8.64
N ALA A 89 12.28 4.68 9.20
CA ALA A 89 13.22 3.76 8.58
C ALA A 89 12.56 2.39 8.42
N TYR A 90 12.71 1.79 7.24
CA TYR A 90 12.16 0.51 6.87
C TYR A 90 13.12 -0.19 5.91
N ARG A 91 13.23 -1.51 6.00
CA ARG A 91 14.00 -2.31 5.05
C ARG A 91 13.06 -3.19 4.25
N ASP A 92 13.12 -3.08 2.93
CA ASP A 92 12.38 -3.96 2.04
C ASP A 92 13.28 -4.65 1.01
N GLU A 93 12.69 -5.59 0.28
CA GLU A 93 13.37 -6.43 -0.70
C GLU A 93 13.63 -5.70 -2.04
N PHE A 94 12.99 -4.57 -2.28
CA PHE A 94 13.04 -3.84 -3.55
C PHE A 94 14.10 -2.72 -3.55
N PHE A 95 14.21 -2.00 -2.44
CA PHE A 95 15.04 -0.80 -2.28
C PHE A 95 15.98 -0.89 -1.08
N GLY A 96 15.90 -1.93 -0.25
CA GLY A 96 16.73 -2.04 0.94
C GLY A 96 16.34 -0.97 1.97
N ASP A 97 17.31 -0.19 2.45
CA ASP A 97 17.09 0.84 3.46
C ASP A 97 16.35 2.06 2.89
N VAL A 98 15.13 2.28 3.36
CA VAL A 98 14.26 3.36 2.92
C VAL A 98 13.62 4.09 4.11
N GLU A 99 13.07 5.27 3.85
CA GLU A 99 12.15 5.95 4.76
C GLU A 99 10.72 5.90 4.21
N THR A 100 9.77 5.55 5.06
CA THR A 100 8.37 5.34 4.69
C THR A 100 7.39 6.14 5.55
N TYR A 101 6.22 6.41 5.00
CA TYR A 101 5.07 6.97 5.72
C TYR A 101 3.91 5.98 5.73
N ARG A 102 3.25 5.85 6.89
CA ARG A 102 2.06 5.03 7.10
C ARG A 102 1.01 5.87 7.80
N LYS A 103 -0.27 5.53 7.58
CA LYS A 103 -1.46 6.25 8.10
C LYS A 103 -1.63 7.66 7.53
N GLU A 104 -0.59 8.48 7.60
CA GLU A 104 -0.62 9.86 7.12
C GLU A 104 0.75 10.33 6.63
N LEU A 105 0.74 11.18 5.60
CA LEU A 105 1.83 12.06 5.24
C LEU A 105 1.31 13.49 5.12
N LEU A 106 1.90 14.42 5.88
CA LEU A 106 1.69 15.85 5.74
C LEU A 106 2.99 16.52 5.30
N GLY A 107 3.01 17.05 4.08
CA GLY A 107 4.12 17.85 3.56
C GLY A 107 3.66 19.28 3.25
N THR A 108 4.62 20.20 3.16
CA THR A 108 4.35 21.59 2.82
C THR A 108 5.11 22.02 1.58
N SER A 109 4.49 22.84 0.74
CA SER A 109 5.12 23.42 -0.45
C SER A 109 4.89 24.93 -0.49
N PRO A 110 5.88 25.72 -0.91
CA PRO A 110 5.69 27.14 -1.15
C PRO A 110 4.83 27.36 -2.41
N ALA A 111 3.91 28.31 -2.33
CA ALA A 111 3.05 28.72 -3.44
C ALA A 111 3.46 30.11 -3.93
N ARG A 112 4.49 30.19 -4.78
CA ARG A 112 4.94 31.46 -5.35
C ARG A 112 4.49 31.60 -6.80
N PRO A 113 3.62 32.58 -7.13
CA PRO A 113 3.29 32.89 -8.50
C PRO A 113 4.56 33.22 -9.29
N ARG A 114 4.60 32.78 -10.55
CA ARG A 114 5.65 33.18 -11.48
C ARG A 114 5.47 34.68 -11.76
N PRO A 115 6.52 35.52 -11.62
CA PRO A 115 6.42 36.91 -12.03
C PRO A 115 6.07 36.98 -13.52
N ALA A 116 5.15 37.87 -13.88
CA ALA A 116 4.82 38.12 -15.27
C ALA A 116 6.10 38.51 -16.02
N ARG A 117 6.37 37.86 -17.17
CA ARG A 117 7.44 38.34 -18.06
C ARG A 117 7.10 39.78 -18.43
N ALA A 118 7.98 40.72 -18.09
CA ALA A 118 7.85 42.09 -18.58
C ALA A 118 7.77 42.05 -20.10
N ARG A 119 6.71 42.64 -20.66
CA ARG A 119 6.59 42.81 -22.11
C ARG A 119 7.69 43.77 -22.54
N PRO A 120 8.61 43.40 -23.44
CA PRO A 120 9.59 44.34 -23.95
C PRO A 120 8.89 45.50 -24.67
N PRO A 121 9.49 46.71 -24.68
CA PRO A 121 8.94 47.90 -25.33
C PRO A 121 8.76 47.69 -26.84
#